data_AF-A0A7X7V3X3-F1
#
_entry.id   AF-A0A7X7V3X3-F1
#
_cell.length_a   1.000
_cell.length_b   1.000
_cell.length_c   1.000
_cell.angle_alpha   90.00
_cell.angle_beta   90.00
_cell.angle_gamma   90.00
#
_symmetry.space_group_name_H-M   'P 1'
#
loop_
_entity.id
_entity.type
_entity.pdbx_description
1 polymer ?
#
loop_
_entity_poly.entity_id
_entity_poly.type
_entity_poly.pdbx_seq_one_letter_code
_entity_poly.pdbx_strand_id
1 'polypeptide(L)'
;ACLAMYHCVPKERRPRYKGLFISVALTSFVTGITEPIEFMFLFVNPLLYVIHAFLDGVSFFVADILNISIGNTFSGGVIDFTLFGILQGNAKTNWLLEIPVGVLWAFIYYFLFKWYILKFNVLTPGRGEDTVDTDGTLTAEEAPQLTTKSTLKEDSVKIIDALGGKENIEDVDACITRLRVSVKDVSKVDKDTLKRLGATDVLEVGGGIQAVYGAKAILYKNNIVEILNLDE
;
A
#
# COMPACT_ATOMS: atom_id res chain seq x y z
N ALA A 1 -8.76 -0.85 -13.16
CA ALA A 1 -7.86 0.30 -12.89
C ALA A 1 -6.36 -0.05 -13.02
N CYS A 2 -5.82 -1.02 -12.28
CA CYS A 2 -4.37 -1.31 -12.23
C CYS A 2 -3.70 -1.52 -13.60
N LEU A 3 -4.31 -2.32 -14.49
CA LEU A 3 -3.74 -2.54 -15.83
C LEU A 3 -3.67 -1.25 -16.65
N ALA A 4 -4.65 -0.36 -16.52
CA ALA A 4 -4.64 0.93 -17.19
C ALA A 4 -3.51 1.83 -16.67
N MET A 5 -3.37 1.93 -15.34
CA MET A 5 -2.29 2.69 -14.70
C MET A 5 -0.92 2.15 -15.11
N TYR A 6 -0.73 0.83 -15.07
CA TYR A 6 0.51 0.17 -15.53
C TYR A 6 0.83 0.49 -17.00
N HIS A 7 -0.16 0.46 -17.89
CA HIS A 7 0.05 0.79 -19.30
C HIS A 7 0.33 2.28 -19.54
N CYS A 8 -0.02 3.16 -18.61
CA CYS A 8 0.32 4.58 -18.68
C CYS A 8 1.73 4.90 -18.19
N VAL A 9 2.41 3.96 -17.52
CA VAL A 9 3.83 4.08 -17.15
C VAL A 9 4.70 4.10 -18.42
N PRO A 10 5.72 4.98 -18.51
CA PRO A 10 6.71 4.98 -19.59
C PRO A 10 7.34 3.58 -19.78
N LYS A 11 7.57 3.18 -21.03
CA LYS A 11 7.96 1.80 -21.37
C LYS A 11 9.23 1.37 -20.66
N GLU A 12 10.17 2.29 -20.50
CA GLU A 12 11.47 2.12 -19.87
C GLU A 12 11.33 1.77 -18.38
N ARG A 13 10.27 2.27 -17.73
CA ARG A 13 10.03 2.11 -16.28
C ARG A 13 9.05 1.00 -15.95
N ARG A 14 8.28 0.49 -16.91
CA ARG A 14 7.28 -0.57 -16.69
C ARG A 14 7.82 -1.80 -15.97
N PRO A 15 9.03 -2.35 -16.28
CA PRO A 15 9.52 -3.53 -15.57
C PRO A 15 9.62 -3.31 -14.06
N ARG A 16 10.04 -2.11 -13.62
CA ARG A 16 10.17 -1.71 -12.21
C ARG A 16 8.83 -1.69 -11.48
N TYR A 17 7.76 -1.22 -12.13
CA TYR A 17 6.44 -1.06 -11.52
C TYR A 17 5.52 -2.27 -11.72
N LYS A 18 5.91 -3.25 -12.55
CA LYS A 18 5.10 -4.44 -12.84
C LYS A 18 4.74 -5.23 -11.58
N GLY A 19 5.72 -5.45 -10.70
CA GLY A 19 5.52 -6.19 -9.44
C GLY A 19 4.49 -5.52 -8.52
N LEU A 20 4.58 -4.19 -8.39
CA LEU A 20 3.64 -3.39 -7.61
C LEU A 20 2.20 -3.57 -8.10
N PHE A 21 1.94 -3.31 -9.40
CA PHE A 21 0.58 -3.38 -9.95
C PHE A 21 -0.01 -4.79 -9.91
N ILE A 22 0.80 -5.83 -10.13
CA ILE A 22 0.35 -7.23 -10.03
C ILE A 22 0.00 -7.56 -8.58
N SER A 23 0.84 -7.18 -7.62
CA SER A 23 0.62 -7.48 -6.20
C SER A 23 -0.69 -6.87 -5.72
N VAL A 24 -0.90 -5.56 -5.93
CA VAL A 24 -2.12 -4.89 -5.45
C VAL A 24 -3.37 -5.37 -6.16
N ALA A 25 -3.29 -5.68 -7.46
CA ALA A 25 -4.41 -6.22 -8.21
C ALA A 25 -4.80 -7.61 -7.73
N LEU A 26 -3.80 -8.47 -7.44
CA LEU A 26 -4.04 -9.81 -6.93
C LEU A 26 -4.62 -9.77 -5.52
N THR A 27 -4.07 -8.94 -4.63
CA THR A 27 -4.60 -8.77 -3.27
C THR A 27 -6.05 -8.33 -3.32
N SER A 28 -6.38 -7.27 -4.06
CA SER A 28 -7.75 -6.78 -4.20
C SER A 28 -8.68 -7.81 -4.83
N PHE A 29 -8.24 -8.53 -5.86
CA PHE A 29 -9.06 -9.59 -6.46
C PHE A 29 -9.37 -10.72 -5.48
N VAL A 30 -8.38 -11.14 -4.67
CA VAL A 30 -8.55 -12.26 -3.74
C VAL A 30 -9.38 -11.86 -2.53
N THR A 31 -9.04 -10.75 -1.88
CA THR A 31 -9.60 -10.36 -0.57
C THR A 31 -10.73 -9.34 -0.67
N GLY A 32 -10.84 -8.63 -1.80
CA GLY A 32 -11.74 -7.50 -2.00
C GLY A 32 -11.12 -6.14 -1.64
N ILE A 33 -10.07 -6.12 -0.82
CA ILE A 33 -9.46 -4.88 -0.27
C ILE A 33 -8.96 -3.97 -1.41
N THR A 34 -9.60 -2.82 -1.62
CA THR A 34 -9.32 -1.90 -2.74
C THR A 34 -8.43 -0.73 -2.36
N GLU A 35 -8.27 -0.42 -1.07
CA GLU A 35 -7.57 0.78 -0.58
C GLU A 35 -6.16 0.93 -1.14
N PRO A 36 -5.32 -0.13 -1.25
CA PRO A 36 -3.99 -0.01 -1.84
C PRO A 36 -3.99 0.44 -3.30
N ILE A 37 -5.06 0.15 -4.04
CA ILE A 37 -5.24 0.60 -5.43
C ILE A 37 -5.77 2.05 -5.43
N GLU A 38 -6.73 2.36 -4.58
CA GLU A 38 -7.36 3.68 -4.49
C GLU A 38 -6.37 4.77 -4.09
N PHE A 39 -5.49 4.47 -3.13
CA PHE A 39 -4.45 5.41 -2.70
C PHE A 39 -3.48 5.80 -3.82
N MET A 40 -3.32 4.97 -4.86
CA MET A 40 -2.47 5.29 -6.03
C MET A 40 -2.99 6.47 -6.86
N PHE A 41 -4.26 6.85 -6.71
CA PHE A 41 -4.85 7.93 -7.50
C PHE A 41 -5.69 8.91 -6.70
N LEU A 42 -6.18 8.54 -5.51
CA LEU A 42 -6.98 9.40 -4.63
C LEU A 42 -6.25 10.68 -4.27
N PHE A 43 -4.99 10.58 -3.83
CA PHE A 43 -4.18 11.74 -3.41
C PHE A 43 -3.57 12.51 -4.60
N VAL A 44 -3.44 11.85 -5.75
CA VAL A 44 -2.88 12.46 -6.97
C VAL A 44 -3.95 13.27 -7.71
N ASN A 45 -5.17 12.74 -7.81
CA ASN A 45 -6.27 13.37 -8.52
C ASN A 45 -7.62 13.03 -7.87
N PRO A 46 -8.09 13.84 -6.91
CA PRO A 46 -9.35 13.60 -6.21
C PRO A 46 -10.57 13.48 -7.13
N LEU A 47 -10.56 14.15 -8.29
CA LEU A 47 -11.64 14.05 -9.27
C LEU A 47 -11.75 12.65 -9.88
N LEU A 48 -10.61 11.99 -10.14
CA LEU A 48 -10.61 10.60 -10.59
C LEU A 48 -11.21 9.66 -9.54
N TYR A 49 -11.04 9.97 -8.25
CA TYR A 49 -11.70 9.24 -7.16
C TYR A 49 -13.21 9.47 -7.11
N VAL A 50 -13.69 10.68 -7.37
CA VAL A 50 -15.14 10.95 -7.50
C VAL A 50 -15.74 10.13 -8.65
N ILE A 51 -15.03 10.02 -9.78
CA ILE A 51 -15.48 9.19 -10.92
C ILE A 51 -15.50 7.71 -10.53
N HIS A 52 -14.48 7.22 -9.82
CA HIS A 52 -14.43 5.86 -9.28
C HIS A 52 -15.62 5.59 -8.35
N ALA A 53 -15.87 6.44 -7.36
CA ALA A 53 -16.99 6.31 -6.43
C ALA A 53 -18.35 6.31 -7.14
N PHE A 54 -18.50 7.13 -8.18
CA PHE A 54 -19.71 7.11 -9.01
C PHE A 54 -19.88 5.79 -9.76
N LEU A 55 -18.83 5.29 -10.42
CA LEU A 55 -18.86 3.99 -11.12
C LEU A 55 -19.11 2.83 -10.15
N ASP A 56 -18.59 2.91 -8.94
CA ASP A 56 -18.85 1.92 -7.90
C ASP A 56 -20.32 1.89 -7.52
N GLY A 57 -20.94 3.04 -7.22
CA GLY A 57 -22.38 3.12 -6.96
C GLY A 57 -23.25 2.64 -8.13
N VAL A 58 -22.86 2.96 -9.37
CA VAL A 58 -23.56 2.46 -10.56
C VAL A 58 -23.44 0.93 -10.69
N SER A 59 -22.33 0.34 -10.23
CA SER A 59 -22.16 -1.12 -10.25
C SER A 59 -23.16 -1.83 -9.35
N PHE A 60 -23.39 -1.30 -8.14
CA PHE A 60 -24.40 -1.81 -7.21
C PHE A 60 -25.81 -1.61 -7.76
N PHE A 61 -26.08 -0.48 -8.41
CA PHE A 61 -27.37 -0.23 -9.07
C PHE A 61 -27.64 -1.23 -10.21
N VAL A 62 -26.62 -1.56 -11.02
CA VAL A 62 -26.74 -2.57 -12.08
C VAL A 62 -26.95 -3.97 -11.48
N ALA A 63 -26.24 -4.30 -10.41
CA ALA A 63 -26.42 -5.57 -9.71
C ALA A 63 -27.86 -5.72 -9.16
N ASP A 64 -28.44 -4.66 -8.61
CA ASP A 64 -29.82 -4.63 -8.13
C ASP A 64 -30.84 -4.85 -9.26
N ILE A 65 -30.70 -4.14 -10.39
CA ILE A 65 -31.56 -4.34 -11.58
C ILE A 65 -31.51 -5.79 -12.07
N LEU A 66 -30.32 -6.40 -12.04
CA LEU A 66 -30.11 -7.78 -12.48
C LEU A 66 -30.45 -8.82 -11.39
N ASN A 67 -30.93 -8.39 -10.22
CA ASN A 67 -31.22 -9.23 -9.07
C ASN A 67 -30.02 -10.10 -8.64
N ILE A 68 -28.81 -9.57 -8.76
CA ILE A 68 -27.60 -10.23 -8.26
C ILE A 68 -27.55 -10.01 -6.75
N SER A 69 -27.46 -11.10 -5.99
CA SER A 69 -27.52 -11.07 -4.53
C SER A 69 -26.43 -11.95 -3.96
N ILE A 70 -25.21 -11.43 -3.97
CA ILE A 70 -24.02 -12.08 -3.41
C ILE A 70 -23.66 -11.35 -2.13
N GLY A 71 -23.65 -12.07 -1.01
CA GLY A 71 -23.20 -11.51 0.26
C GLY A 71 -21.68 -11.29 0.29
N ASN A 72 -21.23 -10.39 1.15
CA ASN A 72 -19.82 -10.18 1.46
C ASN A 72 -19.63 -10.18 2.98
N THR A 73 -18.47 -10.66 3.46
CA THR A 73 -18.13 -10.56 4.89
C THR A 73 -17.38 -9.26 5.18
N PHE A 74 -16.40 -8.94 4.33
CA PHE A 74 -15.55 -7.76 4.54
C PHE A 74 -15.56 -6.84 3.32
N SER A 75 -15.15 -7.33 2.15
CA SER A 75 -14.86 -6.44 1.01
C SER A 75 -15.23 -6.99 -0.36
N GLY A 76 -15.76 -8.22 -0.48
CA GLY A 76 -16.33 -8.71 -1.74
C GLY A 76 -15.31 -9.25 -2.74
N GLY A 77 -14.23 -9.88 -2.28
CA GLY A 77 -13.25 -10.54 -3.16
C GLY A 77 -13.72 -11.88 -3.73
N VAL A 78 -12.85 -12.58 -4.46
CA VAL A 78 -13.13 -13.91 -5.02
C VAL A 78 -13.51 -14.94 -3.95
N ILE A 79 -13.00 -14.78 -2.73
CA ILE A 79 -13.34 -15.62 -1.58
C ILE A 79 -14.82 -15.44 -1.24
N ASP A 80 -15.29 -14.20 -1.07
CA ASP A 80 -16.70 -13.89 -0.80
C ASP A 80 -17.59 -14.34 -1.96
N PHE A 81 -17.19 -14.07 -3.21
CA PHE A 81 -17.90 -14.53 -4.40
C PHE A 81 -18.09 -16.05 -4.44
N THR A 82 -17.06 -16.80 -4.04
CA THR A 82 -17.13 -18.26 -4.00
C THR A 82 -18.06 -18.74 -2.88
N LEU A 83 -17.85 -18.25 -1.66
CA LEU A 83 -18.56 -18.72 -0.47
C LEU A 83 -20.04 -18.29 -0.44
N PHE A 84 -20.33 -17.05 -0.84
CA PHE A 84 -21.65 -16.45 -0.75
C PHE A 84 -22.34 -16.31 -2.11
N GLY A 85 -21.65 -16.53 -3.22
CA GLY A 85 -22.22 -16.57 -4.57
C GLY A 85 -22.35 -18.00 -5.08
N ILE A 86 -21.23 -18.62 -5.45
CA ILE A 86 -21.19 -19.93 -6.10
C ILE A 86 -21.79 -21.02 -5.21
N LEU A 87 -21.31 -21.15 -3.96
CA LEU A 87 -21.73 -22.22 -3.06
C LEU A 87 -23.18 -22.09 -2.57
N GLN A 88 -23.75 -20.89 -2.63
CA GLN A 88 -25.17 -20.66 -2.30
C GLN A 88 -26.11 -21.07 -3.44
N GLY A 89 -25.58 -21.23 -4.66
CA GLY A 89 -26.31 -21.67 -5.85
C GLY A 89 -26.95 -20.51 -6.62
N ASN A 90 -26.96 -20.63 -7.96
CA ASN A 90 -27.42 -19.55 -8.84
C ASN A 90 -28.88 -19.15 -8.62
N ALA A 91 -29.74 -20.08 -8.22
CA ALA A 91 -31.16 -19.80 -7.96
C ALA A 91 -31.38 -18.78 -6.82
N LYS A 92 -30.40 -18.60 -5.93
CA LYS A 92 -30.49 -17.64 -4.81
C LYS A 92 -29.74 -16.34 -5.08
N THR A 93 -28.63 -16.42 -5.81
CA THR A 93 -27.65 -15.32 -5.86
C THR A 93 -27.44 -14.74 -7.25
N ASN A 94 -27.89 -15.41 -8.30
CA ASN A 94 -27.65 -15.05 -9.70
C ASN A 94 -26.17 -14.78 -10.02
N TRP A 95 -25.25 -15.48 -9.34
CA TRP A 95 -23.81 -15.26 -9.44
C TRP A 95 -23.25 -15.43 -10.86
N LEU A 96 -23.92 -16.18 -11.74
CA LEU A 96 -23.50 -16.32 -13.13
C LEU A 96 -23.59 -15.00 -13.91
N LEU A 97 -24.50 -14.10 -13.55
CA LEU A 97 -24.64 -12.78 -14.17
C LEU A 97 -23.54 -11.81 -13.71
N GLU A 98 -22.94 -12.04 -12.54
CA GLU A 98 -21.84 -11.23 -12.04
C GLU A 98 -20.59 -11.34 -12.94
N ILE A 99 -20.35 -12.51 -13.55
CA ILE A 99 -19.19 -12.71 -14.45
C ILE A 99 -19.23 -11.77 -15.67
N PRO A 100 -20.28 -11.76 -16.52
CA PRO A 100 -20.34 -10.83 -17.65
C PRO A 100 -20.40 -9.37 -17.20
N VAL A 101 -21.05 -9.05 -16.07
CA VAL A 101 -21.05 -7.69 -15.50
C VAL A 101 -19.63 -7.26 -15.12
N GLY A 102 -18.91 -8.08 -14.37
CA GLY A 102 -17.53 -7.82 -13.96
C GLY A 102 -16.57 -7.70 -15.13
N VAL A 103 -16.72 -8.51 -16.18
CA VAL A 103 -15.95 -8.39 -17.43
C VAL A 103 -16.22 -7.05 -18.10
N LEU A 104 -17.49 -6.66 -18.26
CA LEU A 104 -17.86 -5.36 -18.81
C LEU A 104 -17.29 -4.21 -17.97
N TRP A 105 -17.39 -4.31 -16.64
CA TRP A 105 -16.84 -3.32 -15.71
C TRP A 105 -15.32 -3.20 -15.83
N ALA A 106 -14.61 -4.32 -15.99
CA ALA A 106 -13.16 -4.31 -16.19
C ALA A 106 -12.77 -3.52 -17.43
N PHE A 107 -13.52 -3.66 -18.54
CA PHE A 107 -13.30 -2.86 -19.75
C PHE A 107 -13.61 -1.38 -19.54
N ILE A 108 -14.77 -1.05 -18.93
CA ILE A 108 -15.14 0.33 -18.61
C ILE A 108 -14.02 1.00 -17.81
N TYR A 109 -13.60 0.37 -16.70
CA TYR A 109 -12.52 0.86 -15.86
C TYR A 109 -11.20 0.99 -16.62
N TYR A 110 -10.85 0.01 -17.45
CA TYR A 110 -9.60 0.04 -18.20
C TYR A 110 -9.55 1.23 -19.17
N PHE A 111 -10.57 1.37 -20.02
CA PHE A 111 -10.61 2.42 -21.03
C PHE A 111 -10.78 3.80 -20.40
N LEU A 112 -11.66 3.94 -19.40
CA LEU A 112 -11.89 5.21 -18.70
C LEU A 112 -10.62 5.68 -17.99
N PHE A 113 -9.99 4.83 -17.18
CA PHE A 113 -8.77 5.21 -16.46
C PHE A 113 -7.66 5.56 -17.46
N LYS A 114 -7.43 4.72 -18.47
CA LYS A 114 -6.38 4.96 -19.45
C LYS A 114 -6.61 6.28 -20.21
N TRP A 115 -7.83 6.53 -20.67
CA TRP A 115 -8.18 7.76 -21.36
C TRP A 115 -8.00 8.97 -20.45
N TYR A 116 -8.54 8.94 -19.23
CA TYR A 116 -8.48 10.06 -18.29
C TYR A 116 -7.04 10.38 -17.88
N ILE A 117 -6.27 9.36 -17.52
CA ILE A 117 -4.86 9.47 -17.13
C ILE A 117 -4.03 10.11 -18.25
N LEU A 118 -4.24 9.72 -19.51
CA LEU A 118 -3.53 10.29 -20.65
C LEU A 118 -4.03 11.69 -21.02
N LYS A 119 -5.33 11.94 -20.95
CA LYS A 119 -5.95 13.22 -21.34
C LYS A 119 -5.59 14.36 -20.37
N PHE A 120 -5.60 14.09 -19.08
CA PHE A 120 -5.34 15.07 -18.02
C PHE A 120 -3.93 14.97 -17.44
N ASN A 121 -3.09 14.10 -18.02
CA ASN A 121 -1.73 13.84 -17.57
C ASN A 121 -1.61 13.54 -16.06
N VAL A 122 -2.49 12.69 -15.54
CA VAL A 122 -2.51 12.33 -14.12
C VAL A 122 -1.22 11.57 -13.73
N LEU A 123 -0.54 12.03 -12.68
CA LEU A 123 0.74 11.50 -12.21
C LEU A 123 0.58 10.22 -11.38
N THR A 124 -0.07 9.20 -11.93
CA THR A 124 -0.18 7.88 -11.29
C THR A 124 1.21 7.25 -11.10
N PRO A 125 1.41 6.31 -10.15
CA PRO A 125 2.71 5.72 -9.85
C PRO A 125 3.48 5.30 -11.10
N GLY A 126 4.73 5.76 -11.20
CA GLY A 126 5.62 5.52 -12.34
C GLY A 126 5.53 6.53 -13.50
N ARG A 127 4.62 7.52 -13.46
CA ARG A 127 4.51 8.58 -14.48
C ARG A 127 5.18 9.91 -14.13
N GLY A 128 5.49 10.16 -12.86
CA GLY A 128 6.19 11.38 -12.42
C GLY A 128 7.66 11.43 -12.84
N GLU A 129 8.27 12.61 -12.78
CA GLU A 129 9.72 12.73 -12.80
C GLU A 129 10.24 12.25 -11.44
N ASP A 130 10.82 11.05 -11.41
CA ASP A 130 11.66 10.64 -10.31
C ASP A 130 12.88 11.59 -10.35
N THR A 131 13.05 12.49 -9.37
CA THR A 131 14.33 13.19 -9.19
C THR A 131 15.40 12.12 -9.00
N VAL A 132 16.28 12.00 -10.00
CA VAL A 132 17.38 11.05 -9.99
C VAL A 132 18.42 11.59 -9.02
N ASP A 133 18.42 11.07 -7.78
CA ASP A 133 19.61 11.14 -6.95
C ASP A 133 20.52 9.93 -7.22
N THR A 134 21.82 10.21 -7.14
CA THR A 134 22.96 9.46 -7.65
C THR A 134 23.23 8.10 -6.96
N ASP A 135 22.19 7.37 -6.53
CA ASP A 135 22.36 6.03 -5.95
C ASP A 135 21.13 5.10 -6.07
N GLY A 136 20.22 5.35 -7.03
CA GLY A 136 19.20 4.35 -7.43
C GLY A 136 18.14 3.98 -6.39
N THR A 137 18.06 4.67 -5.25
CA THR A 137 17.02 4.51 -4.22
C THR A 137 16.15 5.77 -4.18
N LEU A 138 14.83 5.60 -4.30
CA LEU A 138 13.88 6.72 -4.29
C LEU A 138 13.38 6.96 -2.87
N THR A 139 13.49 8.21 -2.42
CA THR A 139 12.55 8.86 -1.51
C THR A 139 11.22 9.04 -2.25
N ALA A 140 10.30 8.11 -2.03
CA ALA A 140 8.91 8.28 -2.43
C ALA A 140 8.12 8.62 -1.16
N GLU A 141 7.68 9.88 -1.04
CA GLU A 141 6.55 10.20 -0.19
C GLU A 141 5.33 9.38 -0.67
N GLU A 142 4.76 8.64 0.28
CA GLU A 142 3.41 8.08 0.29
C GLU A 142 2.99 7.02 -0.75
N ALA A 143 3.81 5.98 -0.97
CA ALA A 143 3.26 4.68 -1.36
C ALA A 143 3.97 3.51 -0.66
N PRO A 144 3.24 2.51 -0.12
CA PRO A 144 3.83 1.41 0.62
C PRO A 144 4.59 0.49 -0.35
N GLN A 145 5.92 0.60 -0.35
CA GLN A 145 6.78 -0.36 -1.01
C GLN A 145 7.01 -1.57 -0.10
N LEU A 146 6.70 -2.76 -0.60
CA LEU A 146 7.25 -4.03 -0.12
C LEU A 146 8.75 -4.03 -0.45
N THR A 147 9.57 -3.54 0.47
CA THR A 147 11.03 -3.58 0.37
C THR A 147 11.54 -4.99 0.67
N THR A 148 12.39 -5.48 -0.24
CA THR A 148 13.17 -6.72 -0.14
C THR A 148 13.91 -6.82 1.19
N LYS A 149 13.96 -8.03 1.78
CA LYS A 149 14.52 -8.32 3.11
C LYS A 149 15.98 -7.84 3.33
N SER A 150 16.80 -7.67 2.28
CA SER A 150 18.23 -7.35 2.44
C SER A 150 18.49 -5.89 2.83
N THR A 151 17.79 -4.92 2.24
CA THR A 151 17.96 -3.49 2.58
C THR A 151 17.40 -3.18 3.97
N LEU A 152 16.32 -3.85 4.36
CA LEU A 152 15.66 -3.58 5.62
C LEU A 152 16.52 -3.97 6.85
N LYS A 153 17.31 -5.05 6.74
CA LYS A 153 18.21 -5.48 7.82
C LYS A 153 19.41 -4.53 7.96
N GLU A 154 19.96 -4.04 6.85
CA GLU A 154 21.02 -3.02 6.83
C GLU A 154 20.55 -1.68 7.43
N ASP A 155 19.36 -1.22 7.03
CA ASP A 155 18.74 -0.03 7.61
C ASP A 155 18.49 -0.21 9.11
N SER A 156 18.06 -1.40 9.54
CA SER A 156 17.83 -1.69 10.97
C SER A 156 19.12 -1.59 11.80
N VAL A 157 20.27 -2.01 11.26
CA VAL A 157 21.57 -1.83 11.91
C VAL A 157 21.91 -0.34 12.05
N LYS A 158 21.73 0.44 10.98
CA LYS A 158 21.98 1.89 11.02
C LYS A 158 21.03 2.62 11.98
N ILE A 159 19.77 2.17 12.08
CA ILE A 159 18.80 2.70 13.04
C ILE A 159 19.27 2.42 14.48
N ILE A 160 19.78 1.20 14.76
CA ILE A 160 20.35 0.86 16.08
C ILE A 160 21.52 1.79 16.42
N ASP A 161 22.43 2.02 15.46
CA ASP A 161 23.58 2.91 15.67
C ASP A 161 23.11 4.35 15.94
N ALA A 162 22.14 4.85 15.17
CA ALA A 162 21.56 6.17 15.36
C ALA A 162 20.81 6.33 16.69
N LEU A 163 20.32 5.25 17.29
CA LEU A 163 19.71 5.24 18.62
C LEU A 163 20.74 5.23 19.76
N GLY A 164 22.04 5.29 19.46
CA GLY A 164 23.14 5.24 20.42
C GLY A 164 23.68 3.83 20.67
N GLY A 165 23.38 2.88 19.78
CA GLY A 165 23.83 1.49 19.83
C GLY A 165 23.00 0.60 20.77
N LYS A 166 23.31 -0.70 20.76
CA LYS A 166 22.61 -1.74 21.54
C LYS A 166 22.51 -1.41 23.04
N GLU A 167 23.54 -0.80 23.62
CA GLU A 167 23.57 -0.52 25.06
C GLU A 167 22.62 0.59 25.49
N ASN A 168 22.23 1.46 24.56
CA ASN A 168 21.34 2.59 24.82
C ASN A 168 19.87 2.24 24.67
N ILE A 169 19.53 1.12 24.02
CA ILE A 169 18.17 0.67 23.74
C ILE A 169 17.69 -0.22 24.90
N GLU A 170 16.56 0.11 25.51
CA GLU A 170 15.92 -0.70 26.57
C GLU A 170 14.78 -1.54 26.04
N ASP A 171 13.90 -0.94 25.23
CA ASP A 171 12.72 -1.59 24.68
C ASP A 171 12.39 -1.06 23.28
N VAL A 172 11.83 -1.92 22.44
CA VAL A 172 11.50 -1.62 21.04
C VAL A 172 10.10 -2.12 20.72
N ASP A 173 9.18 -1.17 20.53
CA ASP A 173 7.79 -1.43 20.15
C ASP A 173 7.43 -0.68 18.86
N ALA A 174 6.35 -1.07 18.20
CA ALA A 174 5.85 -0.35 17.04
C ALA A 174 4.33 -0.37 16.94
N CYS A 175 3.78 0.79 16.58
CA CYS A 175 2.44 0.91 16.02
C CYS A 175 2.49 0.74 14.48
N ILE A 176 1.33 0.89 13.83
CA ILE A 176 1.20 0.80 12.36
C ILE A 176 2.20 1.71 11.63
N THR A 177 2.39 2.95 12.09
CA THR A 177 3.22 3.95 11.39
C THR A 177 4.42 4.44 12.18
N ARG A 178 4.58 4.02 13.45
CA ARG A 178 5.55 4.60 14.39
C ARG A 178 6.35 3.52 15.09
N LEU A 179 7.67 3.63 15.01
CA LEU A 179 8.61 2.88 15.83
C LEU A 179 8.81 3.64 17.15
N ARG A 180 8.60 2.96 18.27
CA ARG A 180 8.75 3.49 19.63
C ARG A 180 9.94 2.79 20.27
N VAL A 181 10.93 3.56 20.69
CA VAL A 181 12.14 3.04 21.30
C VAL A 181 12.34 3.71 22.64
N SER A 182 12.34 2.91 23.70
CA SER A 182 12.77 3.37 25.02
C SER A 182 14.29 3.34 25.05
N VAL A 183 14.91 4.48 25.37
CA VAL A 183 16.37 4.62 25.42
C VAL A 183 16.82 5.09 26.80
N LYS A 184 18.03 4.69 27.21
CA LYS A 184 18.62 5.12 28.48
C LYS A 184 19.01 6.60 28.47
N ASP A 185 19.53 7.05 27.34
CA ASP A 185 20.02 8.42 27.16
C ASP A 185 19.62 8.97 25.79
N VAL A 186 18.71 9.95 25.82
CA VAL A 186 18.20 10.58 24.59
C VAL A 186 19.26 11.46 23.92
N SER A 187 20.27 11.94 24.66
CA SER A 187 21.32 12.79 24.09
C SER A 187 22.24 12.05 23.12
N LYS A 188 22.29 10.72 23.19
CA LYS A 188 23.06 9.85 22.28
C LYS A 188 22.32 9.53 20.98
N VAL A 189 21.08 9.98 20.84
CA VAL A 189 20.25 9.70 19.67
C VAL A 189 20.51 10.72 18.57
N ASP A 190 20.92 10.25 17.40
CA ASP A 190 21.05 11.04 16.19
C ASP A 190 19.71 11.11 15.44
N LYS A 191 18.92 12.14 15.77
CA LYS A 191 17.62 12.40 15.14
C LYS A 191 17.74 12.68 13.63
N ASP A 192 18.85 13.24 13.17
CA ASP A 192 19.06 13.57 11.76
C ASP A 192 19.36 12.32 10.93
N THR A 193 20.13 11.38 11.48
CA THR A 193 20.35 10.06 10.85
C THR A 193 19.03 9.29 10.74
N LEU A 194 18.19 9.29 11.77
CA LEU A 194 16.87 8.63 11.71
C LEU A 194 15.98 9.23 10.60
N LYS A 195 15.99 10.56 10.43
CA LYS A 195 15.29 11.22 9.31
C LYS A 195 15.87 10.84 7.95
N ARG A 196 17.20 10.80 7.82
CA ARG A 196 17.87 10.32 6.59
C ARG A 196 17.56 8.87 6.26
N LEU A 197 17.33 8.03 7.27
CA LEU A 197 16.93 6.63 7.11
C LEU A 197 15.42 6.46 6.80
N GLY A 198 14.70 7.55 6.56
CA GLY A 198 13.33 7.53 6.06
C GLY A 198 12.26 7.79 7.13
N ALA A 199 12.63 8.26 8.32
CA ALA A 199 11.65 8.77 9.27
C ALA A 199 11.11 10.13 8.78
N THR A 200 9.80 10.25 8.61
CA THR A 200 9.15 11.53 8.29
C THR A 200 9.29 12.50 9.47
N ASP A 201 9.20 11.98 10.70
CA ASP A 201 9.39 12.76 11.91
C ASP A 201 9.97 11.91 13.05
N VAL A 202 10.65 12.57 13.99
CA VAL A 202 11.30 11.95 15.14
C VAL A 202 11.02 12.81 16.37
N LEU A 203 10.22 12.25 17.28
CA LEU A 203 9.72 12.92 18.47
C LEU A 203 10.32 12.30 19.72
N GLU A 204 10.55 13.13 20.73
CA GLU A 204 10.97 12.70 22.05
C GLU A 204 9.76 12.70 22.98
N VAL A 205 9.44 11.54 23.55
CA VAL A 205 8.24 11.36 24.38
C VAL A 205 8.57 10.48 25.57
N GLY A 206 8.46 11.05 26.78
CA GLY A 206 8.56 10.28 28.03
C GLY A 206 9.92 9.61 28.26
N GLY A 207 11.02 10.20 27.80
CA GLY A 207 12.38 9.63 27.90
C GLY A 207 12.75 8.65 26.80
N GLY A 208 11.85 8.40 25.84
CA GLY A 208 12.09 7.59 24.64
C GLY A 208 11.97 8.37 23.34
N ILE A 209 12.19 7.67 22.23
CA ILE A 209 12.10 8.19 20.87
C ILE A 209 10.93 7.54 20.12
N GLN A 210 10.15 8.35 19.40
CA GLN A 210 9.14 7.88 18.46
C GLN A 210 9.47 8.38 17.06
N ALA A 211 9.78 7.45 16.16
CA ALA A 211 10.08 7.76 14.76
C ALA A 211 8.95 7.28 13.83
N VAL A 212 8.48 8.16 12.94
CA VAL A 212 7.39 7.86 11.99
C VAL A 212 7.97 7.28 10.71
N TYR A 213 7.89 5.96 10.53
CA TYR A 213 8.39 5.24 9.34
C TYR A 213 7.27 4.73 8.42
N GLY A 214 6.01 5.06 8.73
CA GLY A 214 4.86 4.51 8.00
C GLY A 214 4.80 2.99 8.10
N ALA A 215 4.36 2.31 7.04
CA ALA A 215 4.21 0.85 7.01
C ALA A 215 5.50 0.04 7.32
N LYS A 216 6.67 0.70 7.32
CA LYS A 216 7.95 0.07 7.67
C LYS A 216 8.19 -0.05 9.18
N ALA A 217 7.41 0.63 10.03
CA ALA A 217 7.64 0.67 11.47
C ALA A 217 7.66 -0.73 12.13
N ILE A 218 6.66 -1.57 11.81
CA ILE A 218 6.57 -2.94 12.32
C ILE A 218 7.73 -3.81 11.80
N LEU A 219 8.13 -3.60 10.54
CA LEU A 219 9.24 -4.34 9.93
C LEU A 219 10.57 -4.02 10.59
N TYR A 220 10.83 -2.74 10.87
CA TYR A 220 12.02 -2.31 11.61
C TYR A 220 12.02 -2.85 13.04
N LYS A 221 10.89 -2.81 13.76
CA LYS A 221 10.78 -3.41 15.10
C LYS A 221 11.22 -4.88 15.10
N ASN A 222 10.64 -5.69 14.23
CA ASN A 222 10.93 -7.13 14.19
C ASN A 222 12.42 -7.41 13.89
N ASN A 223 13.04 -6.65 12.99
CA ASN A 223 14.46 -6.82 12.68
C ASN A 223 15.36 -6.34 13.81
N ILE A 224 15.03 -5.21 14.44
CA ILE A 224 15.82 -4.67 15.56
C ILE A 224 15.76 -5.63 16.75
N VAL A 225 14.59 -6.16 17.10
CA VAL A 225 14.43 -7.17 18.15
C VAL A 225 15.25 -8.43 17.84
N GLU A 226 15.18 -8.92 16.59
CA GLU A 226 15.98 -10.06 16.12
C GLU A 226 17.51 -9.79 16.20
N ILE A 227 17.96 -8.61 15.79
CA ILE A 227 19.38 -8.22 15.81
C ILE A 227 19.89 -8.07 17.25
N LEU A 228 19.08 -7.48 18.12
CA LEU A 228 19.45 -7.19 19.49
C LEU A 228 19.32 -8.42 20.41
N ASN A 229 18.64 -9.49 19.97
CA ASN A 229 18.22 -10.62 20.79
C ASN A 229 17.49 -10.15 22.06
N LEU A 230 16.53 -9.23 21.89
CA LEU A 230 15.62 -8.86 22.96
C LEU A 230 14.53 -9.93 23.01
N ASP A 231 14.32 -10.55 24.17
CA ASP A 231 13.23 -11.51 24.37
C ASP A 231 11.87 -10.79 24.22
N GLU A 232 10.89 -11.43 23.56
CA GLU A 232 9.54 -10.88 23.32
C GLU A 232 8.78 -10.48 24.60
#